data_AF-A0A7L2X1K0-F1
#
_entry.id   AF-A0A7L2X1K0-F1
#
_cell.length_a   1.000
_cell.length_b   1.000
_cell.length_c   1.000
_cell.angle_alpha   90.00
_cell.angle_beta   90.00
_cell.angle_gamma   90.00
#
_symmetry.space_group_name_H-M   'P 1'
#
loop_
_entity.id
_entity.type
_entity.pdbx_description
1 polymer ?
#
loop_
_entity_poly.entity_id
_entity_poly.type
_entity_poly.pdbx_seq_one_letter_code
_entity_poly.pdbx_strand_id
1 'polypeptide(L)'
;RLGFDLPVFHPLVDPLSGELDVKRAFAKWRRNHNHIWQVLMYARRVFYKIDTSSPLNPEAAVLYEKDIQLFKSKVVDSVKLCSSHLFDQPKIEDPYAIIFSPWNPAIHDEAREKMLTQKKKPEDQHCKSMHVSGLSWVKPGSVQPFSKEEKMMPT
;
A
#
# COMPACT_ATOMS: atom_id res chain seq x y z
N ARG A 1 4.41 16.43 1.32
CA ARG A 1 5.65 15.66 1.53
C ARG A 1 5.28 14.24 1.91
N LEU A 2 6.11 13.27 1.58
CA LEU A 2 6.01 11.88 2.04
C LEU A 2 7.37 11.53 2.61
N GLY A 3 7.44 11.09 3.87
CA GLY A 3 8.67 10.73 4.54
C GLY A 3 8.56 9.37 5.20
N PHE A 4 9.71 8.70 5.36
CA PHE A 4 9.85 7.46 6.10
C PHE A 4 10.45 7.76 7.47
N ASP A 5 9.81 7.27 8.54
CA ASP A 5 10.30 7.46 9.91
C ASP A 5 11.56 6.64 10.22
N LEU A 6 11.73 5.53 9.49
CA LEU A 6 12.90 4.66 9.57
C LEU A 6 13.74 4.81 8.29
N PRO A 7 15.07 4.65 8.38
CA PRO A 7 15.95 4.76 7.23
C PRO A 7 15.57 3.76 6.12
N VAL A 8 15.39 4.28 4.90
CA VAL A 8 15.14 3.47 3.70
C VAL A 8 16.27 3.72 2.71
N PHE A 9 17.04 2.68 2.40
CA PHE A 9 18.11 2.76 1.41
C PHE A 9 17.55 2.73 -0.01
N HIS A 10 17.38 3.90 -0.63
CA HIS A 10 16.82 4.02 -1.97
C HIS A 10 17.32 5.31 -2.68
N PRO A 11 17.60 5.30 -4.00
CA PRO A 11 18.12 6.48 -4.72
C PRO A 11 17.28 7.76 -4.62
N LEU A 12 15.95 7.61 -4.59
CA LEU A 12 14.99 8.73 -4.53
C LEU A 12 14.51 9.09 -3.11
N VAL A 13 15.13 8.52 -2.06
CA VAL A 13 14.83 8.86 -0.67
C VAL A 13 16.03 9.60 -0.11
N ASP A 14 15.80 10.78 0.46
CA ASP A 14 16.85 11.55 1.12
C ASP A 14 17.34 10.80 2.37
N PRO A 15 18.64 10.50 2.49
CA PRO A 15 19.16 9.64 3.56
C PRO A 15 19.14 10.30 4.94
N LEU A 16 19.00 11.63 5.03
CA LEU A 16 19.01 12.37 6.29
C LEU A 16 17.61 12.63 6.83
N SER A 17 16.69 13.07 5.97
CA SER A 17 15.32 13.43 6.32
C SER A 17 14.32 12.29 6.13
N GLY A 18 14.67 11.26 5.36
CA GLY A 18 13.76 10.19 4.97
C GLY A 18 12.68 10.62 3.96
N GLU A 19 12.75 11.83 3.41
CA GLU A 19 11.77 12.30 2.43
C GLU A 19 11.93 11.61 1.07
N LEU A 20 10.82 11.11 0.51
CA LEU A 20 10.75 10.62 -0.87
C LEU A 20 10.63 11.80 -1.84
N ASP A 21 11.35 11.76 -2.97
CA ASP A 21 11.20 12.75 -4.05
C ASP A 21 9.87 12.60 -4.80
N VAL A 22 8.81 13.13 -4.20
CA VAL A 22 7.48 13.24 -4.82
C VAL A 22 7.39 14.43 -5.78
N LYS A 23 8.29 15.42 -5.69
CA LYS A 23 8.26 16.62 -6.53
C LYS A 23 8.54 16.29 -7.99
N ARG A 24 9.32 15.24 -8.23
CA ARG A 24 9.59 14.71 -9.58
C ARG A 24 8.34 14.28 -10.34
N ALA A 25 7.32 13.75 -9.65
CA ALA A 25 6.03 13.41 -10.25
C ALA A 25 4.96 14.51 -10.05
N PHE A 26 5.07 15.30 -8.98
CA PHE A 26 4.08 16.27 -8.56
C PHE A 26 4.71 17.65 -8.32
N ALA A 27 5.34 18.22 -9.35
CA ALA A 27 6.06 19.49 -9.25
C ALA A 27 5.18 20.65 -8.73
N LYS A 28 3.89 20.65 -9.09
CA LYS A 28 2.88 21.56 -8.55
C LYS A 28 1.61 20.81 -8.17
N TRP A 29 1.27 20.84 -6.87
CA TRP A 29 0.03 20.25 -6.38
C TRP A 29 -1.19 21.04 -6.87
N ARG A 30 -2.13 20.34 -7.50
CA ARG A 30 -3.45 20.86 -7.92
C ARG A 30 -4.54 20.12 -7.16
N ARG A 31 -5.22 20.81 -6.24
CA ARG A 31 -6.23 20.24 -5.33
C ARG A 31 -7.37 19.45 -6.00
N ASN A 32 -7.73 19.81 -7.23
CA ASN A 32 -8.83 19.16 -7.95
C ASN A 32 -8.39 17.97 -8.81
N HIS A 33 -7.08 17.74 -8.97
CA HIS A 33 -6.54 16.68 -9.83
C HIS A 33 -5.65 15.69 -9.07
N ASN A 34 -4.94 16.19 -8.05
CA ASN A 34 -3.96 15.42 -7.32
C ASN A 34 -4.59 14.89 -6.03
N HIS A 35 -4.41 13.61 -5.79
CA HIS A 35 -4.98 12.91 -4.64
C HIS A 35 -3.91 12.10 -3.93
N ILE A 36 -4.09 11.90 -2.63
CA ILE A 36 -3.13 11.16 -1.79
C ILE A 36 -2.87 9.75 -2.35
N TRP A 37 -3.90 9.06 -2.87
CA TRP A 37 -3.74 7.73 -3.45
C TRP A 37 -2.77 7.71 -4.65
N GLN A 38 -2.66 8.80 -5.42
CA GLN A 38 -1.71 8.89 -6.53
C GLN A 38 -0.27 9.01 -6.01
N VAL A 39 -0.07 9.72 -4.89
CA VAL A 39 1.22 9.78 -4.20
C VAL A 39 1.62 8.39 -3.70
N LEU A 40 0.67 7.63 -3.13
CA LEU A 40 0.90 6.24 -2.71
C LEU A 40 1.21 5.31 -3.89
N MET A 41 0.52 5.46 -5.02
CA MET A 41 0.81 4.71 -6.24
C MET A 41 2.18 5.05 -6.82
N TYR A 42 2.57 6.32 -6.77
CA TYR A 42 3.91 6.76 -7.16
C TYR A 42 4.98 6.17 -6.25
N ALA A 43 4.79 6.27 -4.92
CA ALA A 43 5.71 5.69 -3.95
C ALA A 43 5.90 4.19 -4.20
N ARG A 44 4.79 3.44 -4.38
CA ARG A 44 4.86 2.03 -4.77
C ARG A 44 5.69 1.83 -6.04
N ARG A 45 5.40 2.57 -7.11
CA ARG A 45 6.10 2.46 -8.40
C ARG A 45 7.61 2.67 -8.27
N VAL A 46 8.04 3.62 -7.44
CA VAL A 46 9.45 3.94 -7.23
C VAL A 46 10.24 2.72 -6.74
N PHE A 47 9.68 1.91 -5.85
CA PHE A 47 10.34 0.69 -5.36
C PHE A 47 10.33 -0.47 -6.36
N TYR A 48 9.41 -0.51 -7.32
CA TYR A 48 9.39 -1.53 -8.37
C TYR A 48 10.26 -1.18 -9.57
N LYS A 49 10.34 0.11 -9.92
CA LYS A 49 11.17 0.61 -11.01
C LYS A 49 12.08 1.70 -10.47
N ILE A 50 13.25 1.25 -10.01
CA ILE A 50 14.28 2.12 -9.47
C ILE A 50 14.79 3.04 -10.58
N ASP A 51 14.92 4.30 -10.22
CA ASP A 51 15.37 5.37 -11.09
C ASP A 51 16.54 6.08 -10.42
N THR A 52 17.66 6.14 -11.12
CA THR A 52 18.92 6.71 -10.64
C THR A 52 19.19 8.09 -11.24
N SER A 53 18.29 8.64 -12.05
CA SER A 53 18.43 9.99 -12.58
C SER A 53 18.24 11.04 -11.47
N SER A 54 19.23 11.92 -11.32
CA SER A 54 19.22 13.00 -10.31
C SER A 54 18.83 12.51 -8.90
N PRO A 55 19.59 11.57 -8.31
CA PRO A 55 19.19 10.91 -7.07
C PRO A 55 19.34 11.83 -5.85
N LEU A 56 18.45 11.68 -4.88
CA LEU A 56 18.60 12.28 -3.54
C LEU A 56 19.65 11.54 -2.71
N ASN A 57 19.83 10.25 -2.98
CA ASN A 57 20.88 9.42 -2.41
C ASN A 57 21.85 8.93 -3.50
N PRO A 58 22.95 9.68 -3.76
CA PRO A 58 23.93 9.29 -4.76
C PRO A 58 24.62 7.96 -4.47
N GLU A 59 24.84 7.61 -3.19
CA GLU A 59 25.43 6.32 -2.82
C GLU A 59 24.54 5.17 -3.30
N ALA A 60 23.24 5.23 -2.99
CA ALA A 60 22.29 4.19 -3.41
C ALA A 60 22.21 4.08 -4.94
N ALA A 61 22.26 5.20 -5.67
CA ALA A 61 22.27 5.19 -7.14
C ALA A 61 23.54 4.54 -7.71
N VAL A 62 24.72 4.93 -7.21
CA VAL A 62 26.00 4.37 -7.64
C VAL A 62 26.08 2.88 -7.35
N LEU A 63 25.66 2.44 -6.17
CA LEU A 63 25.63 1.02 -5.83
C LEU A 63 24.64 0.26 -6.72
N TYR A 64 23.44 0.79 -6.97
CA TYR A 64 22.48 0.14 -7.86
C TYR A 64 23.05 -0.10 -9.27
N GLU A 65 23.81 0.86 -9.81
CA GLU A 65 24.39 0.77 -11.15
C GLU A 65 25.69 -0.05 -11.22
N LYS A 66 26.54 0.03 -10.19
CA LYS A 66 27.91 -0.51 -10.24
C LYS A 66 28.14 -1.73 -9.35
N ASP A 67 27.37 -1.89 -8.27
CA ASP A 67 27.49 -2.99 -7.32
C ASP A 67 26.13 -3.39 -6.73
N ILE A 68 25.37 -4.12 -7.55
CA ILE A 68 24.01 -4.54 -7.19
C ILE A 68 23.98 -5.46 -5.96
N GLN A 69 25.08 -6.14 -5.64
CA GLN A 69 25.13 -7.04 -4.48
C GLN A 69 25.23 -6.23 -3.19
N LEU A 70 26.13 -5.25 -3.14
CA LEU A 70 26.23 -4.35 -1.99
C LEU A 70 24.96 -3.51 -1.83
N PHE A 71 24.36 -3.05 -2.93
CA PHE A 71 23.04 -2.39 -2.91
C PHE A 71 21.98 -3.27 -2.23
N LYS A 72 21.85 -4.53 -2.66
CA LYS A 72 20.91 -5.48 -2.05
C LYS A 72 21.18 -5.70 -0.57
N SER A 73 22.44 -5.82 -0.15
CA SER A 73 22.78 -5.96 1.27
C SER A 73 22.27 -4.78 2.09
N LYS A 74 22.52 -3.54 1.64
CA LYS A 74 22.07 -2.32 2.32
C LYS A 74 20.54 -2.22 2.40
N VAL A 75 19.85 -2.63 1.33
CA VAL A 75 18.38 -2.72 1.32
C VAL A 75 17.89 -3.76 2.33
N VAL A 76 18.52 -4.94 2.40
CA VAL A 76 18.17 -5.98 3.38
C VAL A 76 18.30 -5.46 4.81
N ASP A 77 19.35 -4.70 5.11
CA ASP A 77 19.55 -4.12 6.44
C ASP A 77 18.43 -3.10 6.77
N SER A 78 18.03 -2.28 5.80
CA SER A 78 16.90 -1.36 5.94
C SER A 78 15.59 -2.10 6.19
N VAL A 79 15.33 -3.19 5.46
CA VAL A 79 14.11 -4.01 5.63
C VAL A 79 14.09 -4.70 6.98
N LYS A 80 15.22 -5.25 7.44
CA LYS A 80 15.33 -5.87 8.77
C LYS A 80 15.01 -4.87 9.87
N LEU A 81 15.56 -3.67 9.80
CA LEU A 81 15.27 -2.59 10.75
C LEU A 81 13.78 -2.21 10.72
N CYS A 82 13.21 -2.00 9.53
CA CYS A 82 11.78 -1.68 9.41
C CYS A 82 10.90 -2.79 9.98
N SER A 83 11.29 -4.05 9.79
CA SER A 83 10.54 -5.22 10.26
C SER A 83 10.61 -5.38 11.78
N SER A 84 11.74 -5.04 12.42
CA SER A 84 11.88 -5.13 13.87
C SER A 84 11.07 -4.08 14.63
N HIS A 85 10.75 -2.96 13.97
CA HIS A 85 9.98 -1.84 14.53
C HIS A 85 8.51 -1.82 14.05
N LEU A 86 8.02 -2.89 13.39
CA LEU A 86 6.67 -2.94 12.80
C LEU A 86 5.56 -2.75 13.85
N PHE A 87 5.79 -3.21 15.08
CA PHE A 87 4.82 -3.19 16.18
C PHE A 87 5.10 -2.09 17.21
N ASP A 88 6.02 -1.18 16.89
CA ASP A 88 6.31 -0.04 17.77
C ASP A 88 5.09 0.88 17.86
N GLN A 89 4.94 1.48 19.04
CA GLN A 89 3.92 2.50 19.23
C GLN A 89 4.26 3.75 18.40
N PRO A 90 3.26 4.41 17.81
CA PRO A 90 3.46 5.68 17.12
C PRO A 90 4.15 6.70 18.04
N LYS A 91 5.07 7.49 17.48
CA LYS A 91 5.76 8.56 18.23
C LYS A 91 4.84 9.72 18.59
N ILE A 92 3.68 9.81 17.93
CA ILE A 92 2.70 10.88 18.09
C ILE A 92 1.59 10.35 18.98
N GLU A 93 1.17 11.14 19.97
CA GLU A 93 -0.01 10.88 20.81
C GLU A 93 -1.31 11.12 20.00
N ASP A 94 -1.52 10.31 18.97
CA ASP A 94 -2.75 10.29 18.18
C ASP A 94 -3.58 9.03 18.53
N PRO A 95 -4.73 9.18 19.20
CA PRO A 95 -5.62 8.06 19.53
C PRO A 95 -6.12 7.26 18.32
N TYR A 96 -6.07 7.85 17.12
CA TYR A 96 -6.53 7.27 15.87
C TYR A 96 -5.40 6.83 14.93
N ALA A 97 -4.16 6.82 15.43
CA ALA A 97 -3.04 6.31 14.66
C ALA A 97 -3.25 4.83 14.28
N ILE A 98 -2.80 4.48 13.08
CA ILE A 98 -2.80 3.08 12.64
C ILE A 98 -1.66 2.37 13.38
N ILE A 99 -2.00 1.38 14.19
CA ILE A 99 -1.05 0.57 14.95
C ILE A 99 -1.16 -0.86 14.46
N PHE A 100 -0.02 -1.50 14.22
CA PHE A 100 0.03 -2.92 13.93
C PHE A 100 0.29 -3.70 15.21
N SER A 101 -0.34 -4.86 15.33
CA SER A 101 -0.06 -5.82 16.39
C SER A 101 0.14 -7.21 15.79
N PRO A 102 0.87 -8.09 16.50
CA PRO A 102 0.93 -9.50 16.12
C PRO A 102 -0.47 -10.10 16.02
N TRP A 103 -0.62 -11.09 15.15
CA TRP A 103 -1.88 -11.81 15.01
C TRP A 103 -2.25 -12.53 16.32
N ASN A 104 -3.45 -12.26 16.84
CA ASN A 104 -4.03 -12.94 17.98
C ASN A 104 -5.39 -13.53 17.59
N PRO A 105 -5.52 -14.86 17.46
CA PRO A 105 -6.77 -15.53 17.12
C PRO A 105 -7.94 -15.12 18.03
N ALA A 106 -7.70 -15.00 19.34
CA ALA A 106 -8.74 -14.67 20.31
C ALA A 106 -9.36 -13.27 20.12
N ILE A 107 -8.62 -12.34 19.49
CA ILE A 107 -9.09 -10.98 19.22
C ILE A 107 -9.57 -10.86 17.77
N HIS A 108 -8.85 -11.48 16.83
CA HIS A 108 -9.03 -11.22 15.40
C HIS A 108 -9.95 -12.21 14.68
N ASP A 109 -10.14 -13.44 15.18
CA ASP A 109 -10.92 -14.48 14.46
C ASP A 109 -12.38 -14.06 14.30
N GLU A 110 -13.02 -13.52 15.32
CA GLU A 110 -14.42 -13.09 15.24
C GLU A 110 -14.62 -12.04 14.14
N ALA A 111 -13.75 -11.02 14.08
CA ALA A 111 -13.81 -9.98 13.07
C ALA A 111 -13.54 -10.54 11.68
N ARG A 112 -12.54 -11.43 11.55
CA ARG A 112 -12.20 -12.11 10.29
C ARG A 112 -13.37 -12.94 9.78
N GLU A 113 -13.99 -13.77 10.63
CA GLU A 113 -15.15 -14.59 10.26
C GLU A 113 -16.34 -13.72 9.87
N LYS A 114 -16.62 -12.62 10.57
CA LYS A 114 -17.67 -11.66 10.17
C LYS A 114 -17.41 -11.06 8.78
N MET A 115 -16.18 -10.64 8.49
CA MET A 115 -15.82 -10.09 7.18
C MET A 115 -15.96 -11.13 6.04
N LEU A 116 -15.71 -12.40 6.33
CA LEU A 116 -15.85 -13.49 5.35
C LEU A 116 -17.31 -13.93 5.17
N THR A 117 -18.12 -13.90 6.24
CA THR A 117 -19.50 -14.40 6.25
C THR A 117 -20.56 -13.40 5.79
N GLN A 118 -20.31 -12.09 5.91
CA GLN A 118 -21.24 -11.03 5.44
C GLN A 118 -21.61 -11.11 3.93
N LYS A 119 -20.94 -11.98 3.16
CA LYS A 119 -21.31 -12.27 1.75
C LYS A 119 -22.51 -13.21 1.58
N LYS A 120 -23.04 -13.82 2.64
CA LYS A 120 -24.26 -14.67 2.57
C LYS A 120 -25.49 -13.90 3.01
N LYS A 121 -26.10 -13.11 2.11
CA LYS A 121 -27.53 -12.79 2.29
C LYS A 121 -28.33 -14.08 2.00
N PRO A 122 -29.34 -14.43 2.83
CA PRO A 122 -30.29 -15.49 2.48
C PRO A 122 -31.01 -15.10 1.19
N GLU A 123 -31.18 -16.05 0.27
CA GLU A 123 -31.89 -15.84 -1.00
C GLU A 123 -33.41 -15.62 -0.83
N ASP A 124 -33.95 -15.70 0.38
CA ASP A 124 -35.39 -15.62 0.61
C ASP A 124 -35.78 -14.40 1.45
N GLN A 125 -36.03 -13.28 0.77
CA GLN A 125 -37.20 -12.45 1.07
C GLN A 125 -37.44 -11.45 -0.07
N HIS A 126 -38.53 -11.69 -0.77
CA HIS A 126 -39.15 -10.82 -1.75
C HIS A 126 -39.48 -9.46 -1.13
N CYS A 127 -38.57 -8.49 -1.27
CA CYS A 127 -38.87 -7.08 -1.09
C CYS A 127 -38.48 -6.33 -2.36
N LYS A 128 -39.51 -5.91 -3.11
CA LYS A 128 -39.43 -4.99 -4.23
C LYS A 128 -38.83 -3.66 -3.77
N SER A 129 -37.52 -3.54 -3.76
CA SER A 129 -36.85 -2.24 -3.85
C SER A 129 -35.53 -2.43 -4.59
N MET A 130 -35.27 -1.49 -5.51
CA MET A 130 -34.12 -1.40 -6.39
C MET A 130 -32.81 -1.18 -5.61
N HIS A 131 -32.43 -2.11 -4.75
CA HIS A 131 -31.16 -2.02 -4.04
C HIS A 131 -30.04 -2.57 -4.90
N VAL A 132 -29.20 -1.63 -5.33
CA VAL A 132 -27.89 -1.79 -5.96
C VAL A 132 -27.10 -2.92 -5.30
N SER A 133 -27.22 -4.13 -5.84
CA SER A 133 -26.31 -5.23 -5.55
C SER A 133 -24.91 -4.76 -5.92
N GLY A 134 -24.05 -4.59 -4.92
CA GLY A 134 -22.71 -4.00 -5.09
C GLY A 134 -21.96 -4.61 -6.28
N LEU A 135 -21.36 -3.73 -7.09
CA LEU A 135 -20.62 -4.03 -8.32
C LEU A 135 -19.29 -4.75 -8.03
N SER A 136 -19.35 -5.92 -7.39
CA SER A 136 -18.19 -6.77 -7.20
C SER A 136 -17.96 -7.54 -8.48
N TRP A 137 -16.86 -7.24 -9.18
CA TRP A 137 -16.39 -7.92 -10.38
C TRP A 137 -15.65 -9.24 -10.09
N VAL A 138 -15.62 -9.67 -8.81
CA VAL A 138 -14.89 -10.87 -8.36
C VAL A 138 -15.88 -11.92 -7.86
N LYS A 139 -15.74 -13.18 -8.33
CA LYS A 139 -16.55 -14.32 -7.88
C LYS A 139 -16.27 -14.58 -6.39
N PRO A 140 -17.28 -14.86 -5.55
CA PRO A 140 -17.06 -15.29 -4.18
C PRO A 140 -16.08 -16.47 -4.11
N GLY A 141 -15.08 -16.42 -3.22
CA GLY A 141 -14.03 -17.44 -3.12
C GLY A 141 -12.90 -17.32 -4.15
N SER A 142 -13.02 -16.45 -5.15
CA SER A 142 -11.92 -16.16 -6.08
C SER A 142 -11.07 -14.99 -5.58
N VAL A 143 -9.75 -15.09 -5.79
CA VAL A 143 -8.81 -13.97 -5.63
C VAL A 143 -8.50 -13.28 -6.97
N GLN A 144 -9.05 -13.79 -8.08
CA GLN A 144 -8.80 -13.28 -9.42
C GLN A 144 -9.69 -12.06 -9.72
N PRO A 145 -9.10 -10.89 -10.03
CA PRO A 145 -9.85 -9.71 -10.48
C PRO A 145 -10.68 -10.01 -11.74
N PHE A 146 -11.89 -9.44 -11.85
CA PHE A 146 -12.80 -9.62 -13.00
C PHE A 146 -13.25 -11.07 -13.27
N SER A 147 -13.26 -11.93 -12.25
CA SER A 147 -13.69 -13.32 -12.40
C SER A 147 -15.19 -13.50 -12.64
N LYS A 148 -16.03 -12.47 -12.39
CA LYS A 148 -17.44 -12.52 -12.79
C LYS A 148 -17.60 -12.15 -14.27
N GLU A 149 -18.22 -13.05 -15.02
CA GLU A 149 -18.67 -12.77 -16.38
C GLU A 149 -19.80 -11.74 -16.36
N GLU A 150 -19.73 -10.78 -17.28
CA GLU A 150 -20.76 -9.78 -17.48
C GLU A 150 -21.99 -10.47 -18.06
N LYS A 151 -23.12 -10.45 -17.33
CA LYS A 151 -24.38 -10.93 -17.88
C LYS A 151 -24.79 -9.94 -18.98
N MET A 152 -24.58 -10.32 -20.24
CA MET A 152 -25.22 -9.64 -21.36
C MET A 152 -26.73 -9.64 -21.12
N MET A 153 -27.30 -8.45 -20.97
CA MET A 153 -28.76 -8.29 -20.90
C MET A 153 -29.33 -8.72 -22.25
N PRO A 154 -30.36 -9.59 -22.29
CA PRO A 154 -31.05 -9.88 -23.53
C PRO A 154 -31.71 -8.59 -24.05
N THR A 155 -31.57 -8.36 -25.35
CA THR A 155 -32.04 -7.18 -26.08
C THR A 155 -33.55 -7.20 -26.27
#